data_AF-X1NRJ2-F1
#
_entry.id   AF-X1NRJ2-F1
#
_cell.length_a   1.000
_cell.length_b   1.000
_cell.length_c   1.000
_cell.angle_alpha   90.00
_cell.angle_beta   90.00
_cell.angle_gamma   90.00
#
_symmetry.space_group_name_H-M   'P 1'
#
loop_
_entity.id
_entity.type
_entity.pdbx_description
1 polymer ?
#
loop_
_entity_poly.entity_id
_entity_poly.type
_entity_poly.pdbx_seq_one_letter_code
_entity_poly.pdbx_strand_id
1 'polypeptide(L)'
;DPGTTLRSVLSASMAVPLLGLGNGEGALRGKQKWENLVQSERNVLYAIRTFNRFRKTFVVGTVNAYYGVLQQRDTVTNAENNYKRVLESKERLEMEAKAGRKTRVDVDEAQQNVLRAQSTLVQNQERYELALDRFKLRLALPTDADIELDQNELKALEAIGISRPDYTLDEAIETALLQRLDLANKADDIDDVVRNVVLAADGLGPQLNITGNINYTSPGDPETDFQNLRFHEGIYNFGFDADLPLDRKTQRNNYRLALIVLEDTQRTYDEFVD
;
A
#
# COMPACT_ATOMS: atom_id res chain seq x y z
N ASP A 1 -14.16 -61.99 -18.72
CA ASP A 1 -13.42 -61.27 -17.68
C ASP A 1 -12.39 -60.34 -18.26
N PRO A 2 -12.46 -59.02 -17.99
CA PRO A 2 -11.31 -58.16 -18.15
C PRO A 2 -10.34 -58.46 -16.99
N GLY A 3 -9.25 -59.16 -17.27
CA GLY A 3 -8.20 -59.44 -16.29
C GLY A 3 -7.64 -58.14 -15.71
N THR A 4 -7.80 -57.95 -14.41
CA THR A 4 -7.28 -56.78 -13.71
C THR A 4 -5.76 -56.94 -13.60
N THR A 5 -5.00 -56.22 -14.42
CA THR A 5 -3.53 -56.22 -14.29
C THR A 5 -3.13 -55.10 -13.34
N LEU A 6 -2.61 -55.47 -12.17
CA LEU A 6 -2.08 -54.51 -11.19
C LEU A 6 -0.58 -54.36 -11.45
N ARG A 7 -0.11 -53.13 -11.71
CA ARG A 7 1.31 -52.82 -11.93
C ARG A 7 1.80 -51.77 -10.95
N SER A 8 3.03 -51.92 -10.47
CA SER A 8 3.72 -50.94 -9.65
C SER A 8 4.83 -50.27 -10.44
N VAL A 9 4.91 -48.94 -10.36
CA VAL A 9 5.94 -48.13 -11.01
C VAL A 9 6.69 -47.37 -9.93
N LEU A 10 8.01 -47.44 -9.96
CA LEU A 10 8.89 -46.64 -9.11
C LEU A 10 9.82 -45.84 -10.02
N SER A 11 9.76 -44.52 -9.92
CA SER A 11 10.66 -43.63 -10.65
C SER A 11 11.40 -42.71 -9.69
N ALA A 12 12.69 -42.51 -9.95
CA ALA A 12 13.52 -41.52 -9.30
C ALA A 12 14.27 -40.73 -10.37
N SER A 13 14.31 -39.41 -10.24
CA SER A 13 15.07 -38.52 -11.12
C SER A 13 15.97 -37.61 -10.28
N MET A 14 17.14 -37.31 -10.84
CA MET A 14 18.08 -36.33 -10.30
C MET A 14 18.52 -35.40 -11.43
N ALA A 15 18.64 -34.11 -11.13
CA ALA A 15 19.24 -33.12 -12.01
C ALA A 15 20.14 -32.23 -11.15
N VAL A 16 21.43 -32.21 -11.45
CA VAL A 16 22.43 -31.45 -10.69
C VAL A 16 23.20 -30.54 -11.63
N PRO A 17 23.23 -29.22 -11.38
CA PRO A 17 24.09 -28.32 -12.14
C PRO A 17 25.56 -28.61 -11.86
N LEU A 18 26.38 -28.66 -12.92
CA LEU A 18 27.83 -28.72 -12.80
C LEU A 18 28.47 -27.36 -12.98
N LEU A 19 28.04 -26.63 -14.02
CA LEU A 19 28.58 -25.35 -14.43
C LEU A 19 27.45 -24.54 -15.06
N GLY A 20 27.46 -23.22 -14.90
CA GLY A 20 26.65 -22.37 -15.75
C GLY A 20 26.22 -21.06 -15.12
N LEU A 21 26.19 -20.04 -15.97
CA LEU A 21 25.41 -18.83 -15.78
C LEU A 21 24.14 -18.89 -16.65
N GLY A 22 23.96 -19.87 -17.54
CA GLY A 22 22.83 -19.95 -18.49
C GLY A 22 21.46 -20.32 -17.93
N ASN A 23 20.43 -20.27 -18.81
CA ASN A 23 18.99 -20.20 -18.47
C ASN A 23 18.26 -21.54 -18.24
N GLY A 24 18.99 -22.63 -18.01
CA GLY A 24 18.48 -24.00 -17.84
C GLY A 24 18.35 -24.47 -16.38
N GLU A 25 18.03 -25.75 -16.19
CA GLU A 25 17.74 -26.33 -14.87
C GLU A 25 19.01 -26.50 -14.01
N GLY A 26 19.35 -25.50 -13.19
CA GLY A 26 20.62 -25.55 -12.47
C GLY A 26 20.99 -24.33 -11.64
N ALA A 27 22.24 -23.88 -11.76
CA ALA A 27 22.83 -22.81 -10.93
C ALA A 27 22.03 -21.51 -11.02
N LEU A 28 21.54 -21.12 -12.20
CA LEU A 28 20.66 -19.96 -12.33
C LEU A 28 19.30 -20.15 -11.69
N ARG A 29 18.64 -21.29 -11.88
CA ARG A 29 17.40 -21.59 -11.15
C ARG A 29 17.64 -21.58 -9.64
N GLY A 30 18.81 -22.00 -9.19
CA GLY A 30 19.26 -21.85 -7.80
C GLY A 30 19.33 -20.39 -7.40
N LYS A 31 20.07 -19.55 -8.14
CA LYS A 31 20.16 -18.10 -7.89
C LYS A 31 18.79 -17.41 -7.94
N GLN A 32 17.92 -17.78 -8.87
CA GLN A 32 16.54 -17.29 -8.97
C GLN A 32 15.70 -17.73 -7.77
N LYS A 33 15.84 -18.96 -7.29
CA LYS A 33 15.18 -19.42 -6.06
C LYS A 33 15.68 -18.65 -4.83
N TRP A 34 16.98 -18.41 -4.74
CA TRP A 34 17.56 -17.59 -3.68
C TRP A 34 17.10 -16.14 -3.78
N GLU A 35 17.06 -15.54 -4.97
CA GLU A 35 16.52 -14.20 -5.17
C GLU A 35 15.04 -14.13 -4.83
N ASN A 36 14.24 -15.13 -5.18
CA ASN A 36 12.83 -15.19 -4.76
C ASN A 36 12.69 -15.21 -3.24
N LEU A 37 13.59 -15.89 -2.53
CA LEU A 37 13.64 -15.86 -1.06
C LEU A 37 14.03 -14.48 -0.55
N VAL A 38 15.11 -13.89 -1.09
CA VAL A 38 15.58 -12.53 -0.73
C VAL A 38 14.48 -11.49 -0.98
N GLN A 39 13.79 -11.55 -2.13
CA GLN A 39 12.65 -10.69 -2.44
C GLN A 39 11.51 -10.93 -1.46
N SER A 40 11.23 -12.17 -1.07
CA SER A 40 10.20 -12.45 -0.06
C SER A 40 10.56 -11.83 1.30
N GLU A 41 11.82 -11.90 1.72
CA GLU A 41 12.33 -11.27 2.94
C GLU A 41 12.28 -9.73 2.85
N ARG A 42 12.71 -9.15 1.72
CA ARG A 42 12.63 -7.71 1.42
C ARG A 42 11.19 -7.21 1.41
N ASN A 43 10.27 -7.97 0.81
CA ASN A 43 8.85 -7.65 0.77
C ASN A 43 8.25 -7.57 2.18
N VAL A 44 8.67 -8.42 3.11
CA VAL A 44 8.28 -8.32 4.52
C VAL A 44 8.81 -7.02 5.14
N LEU A 45 10.08 -6.67 4.91
CA LEU A 45 10.65 -5.41 5.37
C LEU A 45 9.89 -4.19 4.81
N TYR A 46 9.57 -4.20 3.51
CA TYR A 46 8.81 -3.14 2.85
C TYR A 46 7.41 -3.01 3.42
N ALA A 47 6.73 -4.14 3.68
CA ALA A 47 5.42 -4.16 4.31
C ALA A 47 5.48 -3.58 5.73
N ILE A 48 6.50 -3.93 6.53
CA ILE A 48 6.72 -3.37 7.87
C ILE A 48 6.90 -1.85 7.81
N ARG A 49 7.73 -1.36 6.88
CA ARG A 49 7.98 0.09 6.71
C ARG A 49 6.72 0.84 6.26
N THR A 50 5.99 0.30 5.29
CA THR A 50 4.71 0.83 4.81
C THR A 50 3.68 0.88 5.93
N PHE A 51 3.57 -0.18 6.73
CA PHE A 51 2.66 -0.23 7.88
C PHE A 51 3.04 0.78 8.96
N ASN A 52 4.32 0.94 9.28
CA ASN A 52 4.78 1.95 10.23
C ASN A 52 4.49 3.38 9.74
N ARG A 53 4.69 3.65 8.44
CA ARG A 53 4.28 4.93 7.84
C ARG A 53 2.77 5.14 7.94
N PHE A 54 1.97 4.11 7.60
CA PHE A 54 0.51 4.14 7.75
C PHE A 54 0.11 4.49 9.19
N ARG A 55 0.72 3.86 10.20
CA ARG A 55 0.42 4.19 11.61
C ARG A 55 0.67 5.67 11.92
N LYS A 56 1.81 6.22 11.48
CA LYS A 56 2.15 7.63 11.68
C LYS A 56 1.13 8.55 11.01
N THR A 57 0.83 8.33 9.72
CA THR A 57 -0.10 9.17 8.96
C THR A 57 -1.54 9.00 9.41
N PHE A 58 -1.93 7.80 9.84
CA PHE A 58 -3.25 7.51 10.38
C PHE A 58 -3.50 8.29 11.67
N VAL A 59 -2.55 8.30 12.61
CA VAL A 59 -2.66 9.05 13.88
C VAL A 59 -2.80 10.55 13.58
N VAL A 60 -1.86 11.12 12.82
CA VAL A 60 -1.90 12.55 12.47
C VAL A 60 -3.20 12.90 11.74
N GLY A 61 -3.63 12.10 10.78
CA GLY A 61 -4.88 12.32 10.05
C GLY A 61 -6.13 12.21 10.92
N THR A 62 -6.11 11.38 11.97
CA THR A 62 -7.22 11.26 12.93
C THR A 62 -7.28 12.47 13.87
N VAL A 63 -6.12 12.93 14.36
CA VAL A 63 -6.02 14.17 15.16
C VAL A 63 -6.48 15.39 14.35
N ASN A 64 -6.05 15.50 13.09
CA ASN A 64 -6.49 16.59 12.21
C ASN A 64 -8.00 16.54 11.96
N ALA A 65 -8.57 15.34 11.76
CA ALA A 65 -10.02 15.18 11.60
C ALA A 65 -10.78 15.58 12.88
N TYR A 66 -10.26 15.20 14.05
CA TYR A 66 -10.83 15.59 15.35
C TYR A 66 -10.92 17.12 15.50
N TYR A 67 -9.80 17.82 15.30
CA TYR A 67 -9.78 19.28 15.39
C TYR A 67 -10.61 19.96 14.28
N GLY A 68 -10.68 19.37 13.09
CA GLY A 68 -11.54 19.86 12.01
C GLY A 68 -13.04 19.83 12.37
N VAL A 69 -13.49 18.78 13.07
CA VAL A 69 -14.88 18.71 13.57
C VAL A 69 -15.13 19.77 14.64
N LEU A 70 -14.18 19.97 15.57
CA LEU A 70 -14.30 21.03 16.59
C LEU A 70 -14.37 22.43 15.96
N GLN A 71 -13.55 22.73 14.96
CA GLN A 71 -13.59 24.01 14.24
C GLN A 71 -14.93 24.23 13.52
N GLN A 72 -15.51 23.18 12.94
CA GLN A 72 -16.82 23.25 12.31
C GLN A 72 -17.93 23.51 13.35
N ARG A 73 -17.80 22.95 14.56
CA ARG A 73 -18.70 23.24 15.69
C ARG A 73 -18.63 24.70 16.11
N ASP A 74 -17.43 25.26 16.24
CA ASP A 74 -17.24 26.69 16.55
C ASP A 74 -17.86 27.59 15.47
N THR A 75 -17.79 27.17 14.20
CA THR A 75 -18.43 27.87 13.09
C THR A 75 -19.95 27.90 13.22
N VAL A 76 -20.57 26.82 13.71
CA VAL A 76 -22.01 26.78 14.05
C VAL A 76 -22.31 27.76 15.17
N THR A 77 -21.53 27.74 16.27
CA THR A 77 -21.71 28.67 17.40
C THR A 77 -21.60 30.14 16.95
N ASN A 78 -20.65 30.45 16.07
CA ASN A 78 -20.51 31.79 15.50
C ASN A 78 -21.71 32.21 14.64
N ALA A 79 -22.23 31.29 13.82
CA ALA A 79 -23.42 31.54 13.01
C ALA A 79 -24.68 31.71 13.86
N GLU A 80 -24.81 30.95 14.94
CA GLU A 80 -25.92 31.05 15.89
C GLU A 80 -25.90 32.40 16.62
N ASN A 81 -24.73 32.80 17.13
CA ASN A 81 -24.55 34.11 17.75
C ASN A 81 -24.87 35.25 16.77
N ASN A 82 -24.47 35.11 15.50
CA ASN A 82 -24.82 36.09 14.47
C ASN A 82 -26.34 36.15 14.22
N TYR A 83 -27.00 35.01 14.10
CA TYR A 83 -28.45 34.93 13.93
C TYR A 83 -29.20 35.61 15.09
N LYS A 84 -28.81 35.33 16.35
CA LYS A 84 -29.37 35.97 17.54
C LYS A 84 -29.24 37.50 17.51
N ARG A 85 -28.05 38.02 17.19
CA ARG A 85 -27.81 39.48 17.08
C ARG A 85 -28.69 40.15 16.01
N VAL A 86 -28.83 39.51 14.85
CA VAL A 86 -29.63 40.07 13.74
C VAL A 86 -31.12 40.00 14.07
N LEU A 87 -31.57 38.96 14.78
CA LEU A 87 -32.94 38.85 15.28
C LEU A 87 -33.28 39.97 16.26
N GLU A 88 -32.44 40.21 17.27
CA GLU A 88 -32.62 41.31 18.23
C GLU A 88 -32.62 42.68 17.54
N SER A 89 -31.77 42.85 16.52
CA SER A 89 -31.73 44.08 15.71
C SER A 89 -33.05 44.30 14.97
N LYS A 90 -33.63 43.24 14.41
CA LYS A 90 -34.93 43.28 13.72
C LYS A 90 -36.07 43.61 14.68
N GLU A 91 -36.10 43.00 15.88
CA GLU A 91 -37.09 43.32 16.91
C GLU A 91 -37.04 44.80 17.33
N ARG A 92 -35.84 45.36 17.47
CA ARG A 92 -35.66 46.79 17.78
C ARG A 92 -36.24 47.68 16.67
N LEU A 93 -35.94 47.37 15.41
CA LEU A 93 -36.45 48.12 14.26
C LEU A 93 -37.97 48.03 14.14
N GLU A 94 -38.57 46.89 14.44
CA GLU A 94 -40.03 46.74 14.51
C GLU A 94 -40.65 47.67 15.56
N MET A 95 -40.04 47.79 16.73
CA MET A 95 -40.52 48.69 17.78
C MET A 95 -40.39 50.17 17.39
N GLU A 96 -39.27 50.55 16.75
CA GLU A 96 -39.07 51.90 16.24
C GLU A 96 -40.04 52.24 15.10
N ALA A 97 -40.36 51.28 14.22
CA ALA A 97 -41.33 51.45 13.16
C ALA A 97 -42.76 51.60 13.71
N LYS A 98 -43.14 50.83 14.74
CA LYS A 98 -44.42 51.01 15.46
C LYS A 98 -44.53 52.39 16.10
N ALA A 99 -43.41 52.97 16.53
CA ALA A 99 -43.33 54.33 17.06
C ALA A 99 -43.19 55.42 15.97
N GLY A 100 -43.23 55.06 14.69
CA GLY A 100 -43.11 55.99 13.56
C GLY A 100 -41.68 56.55 13.33
N ARG A 101 -40.66 55.99 13.98
CA ARG A 101 -39.26 56.45 13.88
C ARG A 101 -38.45 55.76 12.78
N LYS A 102 -38.93 54.61 12.28
CA LYS A 102 -38.32 53.82 11.20
C LYS A 102 -39.34 53.44 10.15
N THR A 103 -38.87 53.14 8.95
CA THR A 103 -39.75 52.76 7.84
C THR A 103 -40.06 51.26 7.86
N ARG A 104 -41.16 50.86 7.20
CA ARG A 104 -41.44 49.44 6.99
C ARG A 104 -40.38 48.74 6.13
N VAL A 105 -39.78 49.48 5.18
CA VAL A 105 -38.70 48.95 4.34
C VAL A 105 -37.49 48.56 5.18
N ASP A 106 -37.11 49.36 6.18
CA ASP A 106 -36.02 49.03 7.11
C ASP A 106 -36.30 47.72 7.88
N VAL A 107 -37.56 47.50 8.28
CA VAL A 107 -37.99 46.26 8.95
C VAL A 107 -37.94 45.06 7.98
N ASP A 108 -38.39 45.25 6.75
CA ASP A 108 -38.35 44.20 5.72
C ASP A 108 -36.91 43.82 5.37
N GLU A 109 -35.98 44.78 5.28
CA GLU A 109 -34.55 44.51 5.09
C GLU A 109 -33.94 43.75 6.27
N ALA A 110 -34.27 44.14 7.52
CA ALA A 110 -33.85 43.43 8.71
C ALA A 110 -34.38 41.98 8.72
N GLN A 111 -35.64 41.78 8.31
CA GLN A 111 -36.21 40.44 8.13
C GLN A 111 -35.43 39.62 7.09
N GLN A 112 -35.02 40.22 5.96
CA GLN A 112 -34.17 39.53 4.98
C GLN A 112 -32.82 39.12 5.57
N ASN A 113 -32.22 39.97 6.40
CA ASN A 113 -30.96 39.65 7.09
C ASN A 113 -31.12 38.48 8.08
N VAL A 114 -32.24 38.43 8.81
CA VAL A 114 -32.58 37.29 9.69
C VAL A 114 -32.68 35.99 8.88
N LEU A 115 -33.40 36.01 7.75
CA LEU A 115 -33.57 34.83 6.90
C LEU A 115 -32.24 34.35 6.31
N ARG A 116 -31.36 35.27 5.87
CA ARG A 116 -30.00 34.93 5.40
C ARG A 116 -29.14 34.32 6.51
N ALA A 117 -29.19 34.90 7.71
CA ALA A 117 -28.46 34.39 8.87
C ALA A 117 -28.97 33.00 9.28
N GLN A 118 -30.28 32.76 9.22
CA GLN A 118 -30.89 31.46 9.48
C GLN A 118 -30.43 30.41 8.46
N SER A 119 -30.45 30.74 7.17
CA SER A 119 -29.96 29.84 6.11
C SER A 119 -28.49 29.47 6.31
N THR A 120 -27.67 30.46 6.72
CA THR A 120 -26.26 30.24 7.04
C THR A 120 -26.08 29.31 8.26
N LEU A 121 -26.89 29.49 9.30
CA LEU A 121 -26.86 28.62 10.49
C LEU A 121 -27.19 27.17 10.13
N VAL A 122 -28.28 26.94 9.39
CA VAL A 122 -28.70 25.59 8.97
C VAL A 122 -27.61 24.93 8.11
N GLN A 123 -27.05 25.65 7.13
CA GLN A 123 -25.95 25.12 6.30
C GLN A 123 -24.71 24.75 7.13
N ASN A 124 -24.37 25.55 8.14
CA ASN A 124 -23.23 25.26 9.01
C ASN A 124 -23.51 24.07 9.93
N GLN A 125 -24.76 23.89 10.39
CA GLN A 125 -25.19 22.72 11.16
C GLN A 125 -25.08 21.44 10.32
N GLU A 126 -25.61 21.44 9.10
CA GLU A 126 -25.49 20.29 8.19
C GLU A 126 -24.03 19.92 7.91
N ARG A 127 -23.16 20.91 7.69
CA ARG A 127 -21.71 20.69 7.50
C ARG A 127 -21.05 20.11 8.74
N TYR A 128 -21.45 20.55 9.93
CA TYR A 128 -20.97 20.01 11.19
C TYR A 128 -21.38 18.55 11.37
N GLU A 129 -22.64 18.23 11.14
CA GLU A 129 -23.16 16.86 11.22
C GLU A 129 -22.43 15.94 10.24
N LEU A 130 -22.26 16.35 8.98
CA LEU A 130 -21.50 15.59 7.98
C LEU A 130 -20.03 15.40 8.37
N ALA A 131 -19.39 16.41 8.98
CA ALA A 131 -18.01 16.30 9.45
C ALA A 131 -17.90 15.31 10.62
N LEU A 132 -18.84 15.37 11.57
CA LEU A 132 -18.92 14.47 12.71
C LEU A 132 -19.17 13.02 12.25
N ASP A 133 -20.08 12.80 11.30
CA ASP A 133 -20.36 11.47 10.75
C ASP A 133 -19.16 10.87 10.04
N ARG A 134 -18.44 11.66 9.23
CA ARG A 134 -17.18 11.22 8.60
C ARG A 134 -16.13 10.85 9.64
N PHE A 135 -16.08 11.59 10.75
CA PHE A 135 -15.18 11.28 11.87
C PHE A 135 -15.59 9.99 12.58
N LYS A 136 -16.88 9.77 12.85
CA LYS A 136 -17.42 8.52 13.40
C LYS A 136 -17.04 7.32 12.52
N LEU A 137 -17.27 7.41 11.21
CA LEU A 137 -16.88 6.37 10.24
C LEU A 137 -15.37 6.10 10.25
N ARG A 138 -14.54 7.14 10.41
CA ARG A 138 -13.08 6.98 10.54
C ARG A 138 -12.68 6.18 11.78
N LEU A 139 -13.42 6.34 12.88
CA LEU A 139 -13.25 5.57 14.10
C LEU A 139 -13.95 4.20 14.05
N ALA A 140 -14.50 3.81 12.90
CA ALA A 140 -15.31 2.62 12.72
C ALA A 140 -16.54 2.58 13.65
N LEU A 141 -17.09 3.76 13.98
CA LEU A 141 -18.29 3.94 14.77
C LEU A 141 -19.48 4.17 13.82
N PRO A 142 -20.69 3.69 14.18
CA PRO A 142 -21.87 3.95 13.38
C PRO A 142 -22.27 5.44 13.48
N THR A 143 -22.97 5.96 12.47
CA THR A 143 -23.30 7.39 12.39
C THR A 143 -24.33 7.83 13.44
N ASP A 144 -25.18 6.91 13.89
CA ASP A 144 -26.13 7.11 14.99
C ASP A 144 -25.50 7.00 16.39
N ALA A 145 -24.19 6.74 16.48
CA ALA A 145 -23.49 6.76 17.77
C ALA A 145 -23.59 8.16 18.41
N ASP A 146 -24.02 8.19 19.67
CA ASP A 146 -24.11 9.41 20.47
C ASP A 146 -22.73 9.81 20.97
N ILE A 147 -22.07 10.69 20.22
CA ILE A 147 -20.71 11.15 20.47
C ILE A 147 -20.67 12.65 20.30
N GLU A 148 -20.20 13.32 21.35
CA GLU A 148 -19.92 14.74 21.35
C GLU A 148 -18.43 14.96 21.61
N LEU A 149 -17.78 15.76 20.77
CA LEU A 149 -16.37 16.10 20.96
C LEU A 149 -16.23 17.28 21.93
N ASP A 150 -15.21 17.24 22.79
CA ASP A 150 -14.98 18.28 23.79
C ASP A 150 -14.43 19.57 23.14
N GLN A 151 -15.23 20.65 23.18
CA GLN A 151 -14.83 21.97 22.69
C GLN A 151 -13.66 22.59 23.47
N ASN A 152 -13.44 22.18 24.72
CA ASN A 152 -12.35 22.73 25.51
C ASN A 152 -10.96 22.39 24.93
N GLU A 153 -10.87 21.39 24.05
CA GLU A 153 -9.61 21.05 23.40
C GLU A 153 -9.08 22.13 22.46
N LEU A 154 -9.95 22.92 21.83
CA LEU A 154 -9.49 24.07 21.04
C LEU A 154 -8.89 25.16 21.93
N LYS A 155 -9.49 25.40 23.10
CA LYS A 155 -8.97 26.35 24.08
C LYS A 155 -7.65 25.87 24.68
N ALA A 156 -7.54 24.57 24.96
CA ALA A 156 -6.30 23.97 25.42
C ALA A 156 -5.19 24.12 24.36
N LEU A 157 -5.51 23.88 23.09
CA LEU A 157 -4.58 24.06 21.98
C LEU A 157 -4.15 25.53 21.82
N GLU A 158 -5.08 26.47 21.94
CA GLU A 158 -4.79 27.91 21.93
C GLU A 158 -3.85 28.32 23.08
N ALA A 159 -4.06 27.77 24.28
CA ALA A 159 -3.22 28.03 25.45
C ALA A 159 -1.79 27.48 25.33
N ILE A 160 -1.61 26.34 24.63
CA ILE A 160 -0.29 25.80 24.31
C ILE A 160 0.43 26.71 23.29
N GLY A 161 -0.34 27.25 22.34
CA GLY A 161 0.18 28.08 21.26
C GLY A 161 0.95 27.28 20.21
N ILE A 162 1.48 28.00 19.21
CA ILE A 162 2.28 27.40 18.13
C ILE A 162 3.74 27.38 18.58
N SER A 163 4.24 26.20 18.96
CA SER A 163 5.66 26.00 19.18
C SER A 163 6.36 25.81 17.83
N ARG A 164 7.37 26.64 17.54
CA ARG A 164 8.30 26.33 16.46
C ARG A 164 9.32 25.35 17.01
N PRO A 165 9.44 24.16 16.43
CA PRO A 165 10.46 23.24 16.86
C PRO A 165 11.85 23.81 16.57
N ASP A 166 12.78 23.54 17.48
CA ASP A 166 14.14 24.09 17.48
C ASP A 166 15.05 23.24 16.59
N TYR A 167 14.88 23.39 15.28
CA TYR A 167 15.76 22.81 14.26
C TYR A 167 15.83 23.72 13.04
N THR A 168 16.95 23.66 12.33
CA THR A 168 17.16 24.35 11.06
C THR A 168 16.40 23.65 9.92
N LEU A 169 16.22 24.35 8.79
CA LEU A 169 15.64 23.76 7.59
C LEU A 169 16.46 22.56 7.10
N ASP A 170 17.78 22.67 7.13
CA ASP A 170 18.69 21.62 6.68
C ASP A 170 18.58 20.38 7.58
N GLU A 171 18.55 20.55 8.90
CA GLU A 171 18.32 19.46 9.86
C GLU A 171 16.96 18.79 9.65
N ALA A 172 15.92 19.57 9.32
CA ALA A 172 14.59 19.04 9.03
C ALA A 172 14.58 18.19 7.75
N ILE A 173 15.24 18.67 6.68
CA ILE A 173 15.37 17.95 5.41
C ILE A 173 16.19 16.67 5.61
N GLU A 174 17.34 16.76 6.27
CA GLU A 174 18.19 15.61 6.57
C GLU A 174 17.41 14.56 7.37
N THR A 175 16.74 14.98 8.45
CA THR A 175 15.90 14.11 9.26
C THR A 175 14.78 13.48 8.43
N ALA A 176 14.12 14.26 7.57
CA ALA A 176 13.07 13.75 6.70
C ALA A 176 13.60 12.68 5.74
N LEU A 177 14.73 12.92 5.07
CA LEU A 177 15.34 11.95 4.15
C LEU A 177 15.77 10.66 4.87
N LEU A 178 16.30 10.77 6.10
CA LEU A 178 16.71 9.62 6.89
C LEU A 178 15.53 8.81 7.48
N GLN A 179 14.43 9.48 7.82
CA GLN A 179 13.29 8.86 8.52
C GLN A 179 12.12 8.50 7.60
N ARG A 180 12.17 8.89 6.31
CA ARG A 180 11.17 8.54 5.30
C ARG A 180 11.29 7.06 4.91
N LEU A 181 10.50 6.22 5.59
CA LEU A 181 10.48 4.78 5.37
C LEU A 181 10.01 4.36 3.96
N ASP A 182 9.19 5.18 3.32
CA ASP A 182 8.78 5.06 1.91
C ASP A 182 9.95 5.34 0.96
N LEU A 183 10.77 6.34 1.25
CA LEU A 183 11.96 6.66 0.46
C LEU A 183 12.98 5.55 0.60
N ALA A 184 13.18 5.02 1.81
CA ALA A 184 14.04 3.86 2.03
C ALA A 184 13.59 2.62 1.22
N ASN A 185 12.27 2.37 1.12
CA ASN A 185 11.75 1.31 0.25
C ASN A 185 12.07 1.57 -1.22
N LYS A 186 11.94 2.81 -1.70
CA LYS A 186 12.26 3.18 -3.08
C LYS A 186 13.75 3.08 -3.40
N ALA A 187 14.63 3.40 -2.43
CA ALA A 187 16.05 3.18 -2.56
C ALA A 187 16.40 1.69 -2.68
N ASP A 188 15.85 0.86 -1.78
CA ASP A 188 16.09 -0.60 -1.81
C ASP A 188 15.53 -1.28 -3.08
N ASP A 189 14.45 -0.75 -3.67
CA ASP A 189 13.87 -1.23 -4.94
C ASP A 189 14.88 -1.14 -6.10
N ILE A 190 15.74 -0.12 -6.12
CA ILE A 190 16.84 -0.02 -7.10
C ILE A 190 17.79 -1.21 -6.96
N ASP A 191 18.20 -1.54 -5.74
CA ASP A 191 19.09 -2.68 -5.49
C ASP A 191 18.44 -4.01 -5.91
N ASP A 192 17.14 -4.15 -5.71
CA ASP A 192 16.37 -5.33 -6.14
C ASP A 192 16.35 -5.44 -7.67
N VAL A 193 16.12 -4.33 -8.37
CA VAL A 193 16.18 -4.28 -9.84
C VAL A 193 17.60 -4.54 -10.35
N VAL A 194 18.65 -4.04 -9.68
CA VAL A 194 20.05 -4.34 -10.03
C VAL A 194 20.32 -5.84 -9.94
N ARG A 195 19.85 -6.52 -8.89
CA ARG A 195 20.01 -7.99 -8.78
C ARG A 195 19.28 -8.73 -9.89
N ASN A 196 18.09 -8.26 -10.28
CA ASN A 196 17.36 -8.81 -11.42
C ASN A 196 18.10 -8.62 -12.76
N VAL A 197 18.79 -7.48 -12.95
CA VAL A 197 19.68 -7.26 -14.10
C VAL A 197 20.82 -8.28 -14.12
N VAL A 198 21.45 -8.56 -12.98
CA VAL A 198 22.51 -9.57 -12.87
C VAL A 198 21.98 -10.96 -13.21
N LEU A 199 20.79 -11.35 -12.71
CA LEU A 199 20.17 -12.63 -13.06
C LEU A 199 19.85 -12.74 -14.56
N ALA A 200 19.35 -11.66 -15.17
CA ALA A 200 19.07 -11.63 -16.60
C ALA A 200 20.36 -11.68 -17.46
N ALA A 201 21.43 -11.03 -16.98
CA ALA A 201 22.75 -11.06 -17.62
C ALA A 201 23.35 -12.45 -17.57
N ASP A 202 23.31 -13.10 -16.41
CA ASP A 202 23.75 -14.47 -16.22
C ASP A 202 23.10 -15.37 -17.27
N GLY A 203 21.77 -15.25 -17.48
CA GLY A 203 20.98 -16.10 -18.39
C GLY A 203 21.45 -16.15 -19.85
N LEU A 204 22.34 -15.25 -20.25
CA LEU A 204 23.01 -15.25 -21.54
C LEU A 204 24.13 -16.30 -21.65
N GLY A 205 24.67 -16.75 -20.52
CA GLY A 205 25.80 -17.67 -20.44
C GLY A 205 25.47 -19.11 -20.84
N PRO A 206 26.49 -19.98 -20.95
CA PRO A 206 26.32 -21.42 -21.13
C PRO A 206 25.89 -22.11 -19.82
N GLN A 207 25.39 -23.34 -19.93
CA GLN A 207 25.12 -24.22 -18.79
C GLN A 207 25.39 -25.68 -19.10
N LEU A 208 25.80 -26.44 -18.08
CA LEU A 208 26.00 -27.87 -18.10
C LEU A 208 25.37 -28.52 -16.85
N ASN A 209 24.49 -29.49 -17.06
CA ASN A 209 23.82 -30.26 -16.02
C ASN A 209 24.16 -31.75 -16.16
N ILE A 210 24.19 -32.47 -15.05
CA ILE A 210 24.06 -33.93 -15.03
C ILE A 210 22.61 -34.28 -14.76
N THR A 211 22.04 -35.16 -15.56
CA THR A 211 20.72 -35.74 -15.33
C THR A 211 20.83 -37.24 -15.13
N GLY A 212 20.03 -37.77 -14.23
CA GLY A 212 19.94 -39.19 -13.94
C GLY A 212 18.48 -39.58 -13.76
N ASN A 213 18.06 -40.68 -14.36
CA ASN A 213 16.72 -41.19 -14.21
C ASN A 213 16.75 -42.72 -14.06
N ILE A 214 16.02 -43.18 -13.05
CA ILE A 214 15.87 -44.58 -12.69
C ILE A 214 14.38 -44.87 -12.76
N ASN A 215 13.97 -45.77 -13.64
CA ASN A 215 12.58 -46.24 -13.74
C ASN A 215 12.51 -47.75 -13.58
N TYR A 216 11.60 -48.17 -12.73
CA TYR A 216 11.20 -49.56 -12.54
C TYR A 216 9.70 -49.69 -12.84
N THR A 217 9.31 -50.79 -13.48
CA THR A 217 7.90 -51.17 -13.67
C THR A 217 7.75 -52.66 -13.39
N SER A 218 6.77 -53.04 -12.58
CA SER A 218 6.50 -54.45 -12.28
C SER A 218 6.02 -55.19 -13.54
N PRO A 219 6.45 -56.44 -13.75
CA PRO A 219 5.87 -57.28 -14.80
C PRO A 219 4.35 -57.39 -14.60
N GLY A 220 3.58 -57.12 -15.66
CA GLY A 220 2.12 -57.15 -15.60
C GLY A 220 1.55 -58.55 -15.77
N ASP A 221 1.97 -59.48 -14.92
CA ASP A 221 1.42 -60.85 -14.89
C ASP A 221 0.02 -60.84 -14.25
N PRO A 222 -0.99 -61.54 -14.81
CA PRO A 222 -2.33 -61.68 -14.23
C PRO A 222 -2.36 -62.25 -12.80
N GLU A 223 -1.37 -63.03 -12.36
CA GLU A 223 -1.23 -63.46 -10.96
C GLU A 223 -0.33 -62.49 -10.17
N THR A 224 -0.90 -61.32 -9.88
CA THR A 224 -0.41 -60.20 -9.05
C THR A 224 0.84 -60.44 -8.19
N ASP A 225 2.01 -60.02 -8.69
CA ASP A 225 3.22 -59.79 -7.90
C ASP A 225 3.68 -58.31 -8.02
N PHE A 226 2.75 -57.39 -7.75
CA PHE A 226 3.01 -55.95 -7.76
C PHE A 226 4.04 -55.52 -6.72
N GLN A 227 4.33 -56.37 -5.73
CA GLN A 227 5.31 -56.12 -4.67
C GLN A 227 6.74 -56.52 -5.06
N ASN A 228 6.90 -57.29 -6.14
CA ASN A 228 8.21 -57.74 -6.60
C ASN A 228 8.90 -56.70 -7.47
N LEU A 229 9.61 -55.83 -6.77
CA LEU A 229 10.48 -54.81 -7.36
C LEU A 229 11.77 -55.46 -7.87
N ARG A 230 11.75 -55.96 -9.11
CA ARG A 230 12.94 -56.47 -9.82
C ARG A 230 13.85 -55.32 -10.27
N PHE A 231 14.61 -54.76 -9.34
CA PHE A 231 15.48 -53.60 -9.61
C PHE A 231 16.51 -53.85 -10.72
N HIS A 232 16.97 -55.10 -10.89
CA HIS A 232 17.89 -55.50 -11.96
C HIS A 232 17.28 -55.47 -13.38
N GLU A 233 15.96 -55.36 -13.49
CA GLU A 233 15.23 -55.17 -14.76
C GLU A 233 14.85 -53.69 -15.00
N GLY A 234 15.33 -52.78 -14.14
CA GLY A 234 15.10 -51.34 -14.25
C GLY A 234 15.90 -50.68 -15.39
N ILE A 235 15.36 -49.56 -15.89
CA ILE A 235 16.05 -48.70 -16.87
C ILE A 235 16.77 -47.59 -16.11
N TYR A 236 18.10 -47.52 -16.29
CA TYR A 236 18.98 -46.53 -15.69
C TYR A 236 19.59 -45.66 -16.77
N ASN A 237 19.25 -44.37 -16.79
CA ASN A 237 19.79 -43.40 -17.74
C ASN A 237 20.59 -42.34 -16.98
N PHE A 238 21.82 -42.09 -17.42
CA PHE A 238 22.64 -40.96 -16.99
C PHE A 238 23.03 -40.15 -18.22
N GLY A 239 22.91 -38.84 -18.12
CA GLY A 239 23.15 -37.93 -19.23
C GLY A 239 23.78 -36.63 -18.78
N PHE A 240 24.40 -35.95 -19.75
CA PHE A 240 24.78 -34.56 -19.61
C PHE A 240 23.85 -33.73 -20.49
N ASP A 241 23.36 -32.63 -19.95
CA ASP A 241 22.55 -31.65 -20.66
C ASP A 241 23.36 -30.35 -20.75
N ALA A 242 23.68 -29.92 -21.97
CA ALA A 242 24.49 -28.74 -22.23
C ALA A 242 23.69 -27.70 -23.02
N ASP A 243 23.46 -26.54 -22.41
CA ASP A 243 22.79 -25.40 -23.03
C ASP A 243 23.84 -24.39 -23.47
N LEU A 244 24.13 -24.37 -24.78
CA LEU A 244 25.12 -23.50 -25.40
C LEU A 244 24.48 -22.20 -25.90
N PRO A 245 25.13 -21.03 -25.77
CA PRO A 245 24.57 -19.73 -26.14
C PRO A 245 24.64 -19.46 -27.65
N LEU A 246 24.07 -20.36 -28.46
CA LEU A 246 24.08 -20.27 -29.93
C LEU A 246 22.95 -19.36 -30.45
N ASP A 247 21.76 -19.42 -29.85
CA ASP A 247 20.68 -18.44 -30.03
C ASP A 247 20.10 -18.02 -28.67
N ARG A 248 20.26 -16.74 -28.34
CA ARG A 248 19.84 -16.13 -27.06
C ARG A 248 18.94 -14.91 -27.26
N LYS A 249 18.19 -14.82 -28.38
CA LYS A 249 17.35 -13.64 -28.66
C LYS A 249 16.39 -13.32 -27.53
N THR A 250 15.71 -14.31 -26.96
CA THR A 250 14.79 -14.14 -25.83
C THR A 250 15.52 -13.62 -24.60
N GLN A 251 16.63 -14.26 -24.21
CA GLN A 251 17.43 -13.89 -23.04
C GLN A 251 18.03 -12.48 -23.19
N ARG A 252 18.50 -12.14 -24.39
CA ARG A 252 19.00 -10.79 -24.72
C ARG A 252 17.89 -9.74 -24.60
N ASN A 253 16.68 -10.05 -25.07
CA ASN A 253 15.55 -9.15 -24.92
C ASN A 253 15.16 -8.99 -23.44
N ASN A 254 15.16 -10.07 -22.66
CA ASN A 254 14.92 -10.03 -21.22
C ASN A 254 15.97 -9.19 -20.47
N TYR A 255 17.25 -9.33 -20.81
CA TYR A 255 18.33 -8.51 -20.26
C TYR A 255 18.15 -7.02 -20.61
N ARG A 256 17.79 -6.71 -21.86
CA ARG A 256 17.49 -5.33 -22.27
C ARG A 256 16.29 -4.76 -21.52
N LEU A 257 15.24 -5.54 -21.32
CA LEU A 257 14.09 -5.14 -20.52
C LEU A 257 14.51 -4.85 -19.07
N ALA A 258 15.34 -5.70 -18.47
CA ALA A 258 15.84 -5.48 -17.11
C ALA A 258 16.64 -4.17 -16.99
N LEU A 259 17.46 -3.82 -18.00
CA LEU A 259 18.17 -2.53 -18.04
C LEU A 259 17.22 -1.34 -18.15
N ILE A 260 16.18 -1.44 -18.98
CA ILE A 260 15.16 -0.38 -19.10
C ILE A 260 14.44 -0.18 -17.76
N VAL A 261 14.07 -1.27 -17.08
CA VAL A 261 13.43 -1.22 -15.76
C VAL A 261 14.35 -0.58 -14.72
N LEU A 262 15.67 -0.83 -14.77
CA LEU A 262 16.64 -0.17 -13.89
C LEU A 262 16.65 1.35 -14.10
N GLU A 263 16.76 1.80 -15.35
CA GLU A 263 16.75 3.24 -15.65
C GLU A 263 15.43 3.90 -15.22
N ASP A 264 14.29 3.24 -15.47
CA ASP A 264 12.97 3.74 -15.08
C ASP A 264 12.81 3.85 -13.55
N THR A 265 13.30 2.84 -12.83
CA THR A 265 13.27 2.81 -11.35
C THR A 265 14.16 3.90 -10.75
N GLN A 266 15.35 4.13 -11.33
CA GLN A 266 16.23 5.22 -10.92
C GLN A 266 15.58 6.59 -11.12
N ARG A 267 14.98 6.84 -12.30
CA ARG A 267 14.25 8.10 -12.55
C ARG A 267 13.08 8.29 -11.59
N THR A 268 12.31 7.24 -11.35
CA THR A 268 11.20 7.26 -10.39
C THR A 268 11.68 7.56 -8.97
N TYR A 269 12.85 7.07 -8.58
CA TYR A 269 13.45 7.39 -7.28
C TYR A 269 13.87 8.86 -7.20
N ASP A 270 14.55 9.38 -8.23
CA ASP A 270 14.99 10.77 -8.28
C ASP A 270 13.78 11.73 -8.20
N GLU A 271 12.72 11.47 -8.98
CA GLU A 271 11.45 12.22 -8.92
C GLU A 271 10.73 12.13 -7.56
N PHE A 272 11.02 11.10 -6.76
CA PHE A 272 10.41 10.89 -5.45
C PHE A 272 11.17 11.58 -4.31
N VAL A 273 12.45 11.85 -4.54
CA VAL A 273 13.33 12.61 -3.65
C VAL A 273 13.10 14.11 -3.81
N ASP A 274 12.95 14.58 -5.05
CA ASP A 274 12.66 15.98 -5.43
C ASP A 274 11.31 16.49 -4.86
#